data_AF-A0A7V6HJ62-F1
#
_entry.id   AF-A0A7V6HJ62-F1
#
_cell.length_a   1.000
_cell.length_b   1.000
_cell.length_c   1.000
_cell.angle_alpha   90.00
_cell.angle_beta   90.00
_cell.angle_gamma   90.00
#
_symmetry.space_group_name_H-M   'P 1'
#
loop_
_entity.id
_entity.type
_entity.pdbx_description
1 polymer ?
#
loop_
_entity_poly.entity_id
_entity_poly.type
_entity_poly.pdbx_seq_one_letter_code
_entity_poly.pdbx_strand_id
1 'polypeptide(L)'
;MKRRDSMGNAVELYFVNTLEGGAVGGVRRPEGIVIAANGDGQTLAHEVMHNCGLEDIYTVENPNGSDPNPVSGPVSAERIPADWGGGYYPPGLAQRSLITRLLMRGEHFGPEPSFSGSICLPRGTVYGWRNAGSGTVRTLGNARVGQSAIQRNPGSY
;
A
#
# COMPACT_ATOMS: atom_id res chain seq x y z
N MET A 1 -15.98 18.42 19.50
CA MET A 1 -14.94 18.34 20.54
C MET A 1 -13.61 18.64 19.89
N LYS A 2 -12.91 19.72 20.29
CA LYS A 2 -11.55 20.04 19.83
C LYS A 2 -10.66 20.00 21.05
N ARG A 3 -9.77 19.01 21.13
CA ARG A 3 -8.50 19.16 21.85
C ARG A 3 -7.42 19.04 20.78
N ARG A 4 -6.62 20.11 20.67
CA ARG A 4 -5.33 20.12 19.99
C ARG A 4 -4.31 20.03 21.10
N ASP A 5 -3.96 18.83 21.50
CA ASP A 5 -2.71 18.50 22.16
C ASP A 5 -1.71 18.18 21.07
N SER A 6 -1.18 19.23 20.44
CA SER A 6 -0.07 19.12 19.50
C SER A 6 1.20 18.72 20.27
N MET A 7 1.32 17.45 20.62
CA MET A 7 2.63 16.81 20.66
C MET A 7 3.03 16.66 19.20
N GLY A 8 3.71 17.66 18.62
CA GLY A 8 3.90 17.84 17.17
C GLY A 8 4.60 16.70 16.40
N ASN A 9 4.77 15.52 17.00
CA ASN A 9 5.32 14.30 16.42
C ASN A 9 4.55 13.02 16.85
N ALA A 10 3.35 13.13 17.41
CA ALA A 10 2.54 11.96 17.81
C ALA A 10 1.62 11.50 16.67
N VAL A 11 1.37 10.20 16.61
CA VAL A 11 0.37 9.61 15.70
C VAL A 11 -0.97 9.55 16.44
N GLU A 12 -1.97 10.29 15.95
CA GLU A 12 -3.34 10.18 16.45
C GLU A 12 -4.01 8.94 15.85
N LEU A 13 -4.48 8.03 16.72
CA LEU A 13 -5.17 6.79 16.37
C LEU A 13 -6.58 6.78 16.96
N TYR A 14 -7.57 6.42 16.15
CA TYR A 14 -8.95 6.27 16.55
C TYR A 14 -9.42 4.84 16.24
N PHE A 15 -10.00 4.17 17.23
CA PHE A 15 -10.56 2.82 17.05
C PHE A 15 -12.08 2.91 17.04
N VAL A 16 -12.71 2.38 15.98
CA VAL A 16 -14.16 2.43 15.77
C VAL A 16 -14.70 1.06 15.41
N ASN A 17 -16.01 0.86 15.55
CA ASN A 17 -16.63 -0.40 15.14
C ASN A 17 -16.65 -0.55 13.62
N THR A 18 -17.01 0.52 12.90
CA THR A 18 -17.21 0.50 11.44
C THR A 18 -16.77 1.82 10.82
N LEU A 19 -16.16 1.74 9.64
CA LEU A 19 -16.01 2.88 8.73
C LEU A 19 -17.14 2.86 7.69
N GLU A 20 -17.42 4.02 7.09
CA GLU A 20 -18.45 4.15 6.06
C GLU A 20 -18.21 3.15 4.92
N GLY A 21 -19.25 2.40 4.53
CA GLY A 21 -19.15 1.30 3.57
C GLY A 21 -18.78 -0.07 4.15
N GLY A 22 -18.42 -0.16 5.44
CA GLY A 22 -18.32 -1.41 6.22
C GLY A 22 -17.20 -2.40 5.84
N ALA A 23 -16.60 -2.27 4.66
CA ALA A 23 -15.55 -3.16 4.16
C ALA A 23 -14.13 -2.64 4.42
N VAL A 24 -13.97 -1.36 4.78
CA VAL A 24 -12.67 -0.70 4.97
C VAL A 24 -12.17 -0.95 6.39
N GLY A 25 -10.97 -1.54 6.52
CA GLY A 25 -10.35 -1.84 7.82
C GLY A 25 -9.66 -0.63 8.48
N GLY A 26 -9.24 0.36 7.70
CA GLY A 26 -8.56 1.55 8.19
C GLY A 26 -8.55 2.69 7.18
N VAL A 27 -8.33 3.91 7.66
CA VAL A 27 -8.18 5.08 6.80
C VAL A 27 -7.28 6.13 7.45
N ARG A 28 -6.30 6.61 6.68
CA ARG A 28 -5.46 7.76 7.03
C ARG A 28 -6.07 9.05 6.48
N ARG A 29 -6.23 10.04 7.35
CA ARG A 29 -6.59 11.42 7.01
C ARG A 29 -5.54 12.41 7.56
N PRO A 30 -5.53 13.68 7.11
CA PRO A 30 -4.66 14.69 7.69
C PRO A 30 -4.82 14.87 9.21
N GLU A 31 -6.00 14.54 9.76
CA GLU A 31 -6.31 14.64 11.19
C GLU A 31 -5.84 13.42 12.00
N GLY A 32 -5.48 12.31 11.37
CA GLY A 32 -5.11 11.08 12.07
C GLY A 32 -5.46 9.81 11.30
N ILE A 33 -5.31 8.67 11.97
CA ILE A 33 -5.59 7.34 11.41
C ILE A 33 -6.75 6.73 12.18
N VAL A 34 -7.75 6.21 11.46
CA VAL A 34 -8.89 5.50 12.03
C VAL A 34 -8.79 4.03 11.65
N ILE A 35 -8.97 3.13 12.62
CA ILE A 35 -8.96 1.67 12.45
C ILE A 35 -10.32 1.12 12.87
N ALA A 36 -10.95 0.35 11.98
CA ALA A 36 -12.22 -0.33 12.24
C ALA A 36 -12.00 -1.68 12.95
N ALA A 37 -13.06 -2.27 13.51
CA ALA A 37 -12.96 -3.53 14.26
C ALA A 37 -12.52 -4.73 13.40
N ASN A 38 -12.69 -4.66 12.08
CA ASN A 38 -12.19 -5.65 11.13
C ASN A 38 -10.75 -5.36 10.65
N GLY A 39 -10.15 -4.23 11.05
CA GLY A 39 -8.76 -3.90 10.79
C GLY A 39 -7.81 -4.65 11.73
N ASP A 40 -6.67 -5.04 11.20
CA ASP A 40 -5.63 -5.78 11.92
C ASP A 40 -4.30 -5.01 12.00
N GLY A 41 -3.25 -5.66 12.51
CA GLY A 41 -1.92 -5.04 12.59
C GLY A 41 -1.34 -4.65 11.23
N GLN A 42 -1.68 -5.39 10.16
CA GLN A 42 -1.28 -5.05 8.80
C GLN A 42 -1.98 -3.77 8.34
N THR A 43 -3.28 -3.66 8.61
CA THR A 43 -4.09 -2.49 8.30
C THR A 43 -3.52 -1.24 8.99
N LEU A 44 -3.21 -1.33 10.29
CA LEU A 44 -2.58 -0.23 11.02
C LEU A 44 -1.22 0.16 10.42
N ALA A 45 -0.37 -0.82 10.11
CA ALA A 45 0.93 -0.56 9.51
C ALA A 45 0.81 0.10 8.12
N HIS A 46 -0.16 -0.31 7.31
CA HIS A 46 -0.46 0.27 6.00
C HIS A 46 -0.84 1.76 6.13
N GLU A 47 -1.78 2.09 7.02
CA GLU A 47 -2.20 3.48 7.23
C GLU A 47 -1.10 4.36 7.83
N VAL A 48 -0.27 3.81 8.71
CA VAL A 48 0.91 4.52 9.24
C VAL A 48 1.89 4.83 8.11
N MET A 49 2.10 3.91 7.17
CA MET A 49 3.00 4.14 6.04
C MET A 49 2.45 5.13 5.01
N HIS A 50 1.12 5.19 4.82
CA HIS A 50 0.50 6.33 4.14
C HIS A 50 0.81 7.65 4.84
N ASN A 51 0.78 7.66 6.18
CA ASN A 51 1.15 8.85 6.93
C ASN A 51 2.63 9.23 6.77
N CYS A 52 3.51 8.27 6.47
CA CYS A 52 4.92 8.48 6.11
C CYS A 52 5.12 8.92 4.64
N GLY A 53 4.06 8.97 3.84
CA GLY A 53 4.09 9.40 2.43
C GLY A 53 4.26 8.28 1.42
N LEU A 54 4.06 7.01 1.80
CA LEU A 54 4.04 5.91 0.85
C LEU A 54 2.72 5.83 0.08
N GLU A 55 2.81 5.43 -1.18
CA GLU A 55 1.70 5.27 -2.12
C GLU A 55 1.12 3.86 -2.06
N ASP A 56 -0.16 3.73 -2.39
CA ASP A 56 -0.75 2.44 -2.73
C ASP A 56 -0.19 1.88 -4.03
N ILE A 57 -0.12 0.55 -4.10
CA ILE A 57 0.13 -0.21 -5.33
C ILE A 57 -0.92 -1.29 -5.55
N TYR A 58 -1.32 -1.48 -6.80
CA TYR A 58 -2.39 -2.38 -7.20
C TYR A 58 -1.93 -3.37 -8.28
N THR A 59 -2.59 -4.53 -8.31
CA THR A 59 -2.33 -5.62 -9.26
C THR A 59 -3.01 -5.42 -10.61
N VAL A 60 -4.01 -4.52 -10.68
CA VAL A 60 -4.90 -4.28 -11.83
C VAL A 60 -5.24 -2.78 -11.97
N GLU A 61 -5.47 -2.31 -13.19
CA GLU A 61 -5.86 -0.92 -13.47
C GLU A 61 -7.31 -0.67 -13.05
N ASN A 62 -8.24 -1.43 -13.62
CA ASN A 62 -9.68 -1.20 -13.46
C ASN A 62 -10.36 -2.48 -12.95
N PRO A 63 -10.41 -2.68 -11.63
CA PRO A 63 -10.86 -3.93 -11.05
C PRO A 63 -12.33 -4.25 -11.29
N ASN A 64 -13.14 -3.22 -11.56
CA ASN A 64 -14.57 -3.33 -11.83
C ASN A 64 -14.88 -3.22 -13.33
N GLY A 65 -13.87 -3.10 -14.18
CA GLY A 65 -14.01 -3.00 -15.63
C GLY A 65 -14.16 -4.35 -16.32
N SER A 66 -14.66 -4.32 -17.56
CA SER A 66 -14.68 -5.51 -18.44
C SER A 66 -13.27 -5.95 -18.86
N ASP A 67 -12.30 -5.04 -18.83
CA ASP A 67 -10.87 -5.32 -18.98
C ASP A 67 -10.13 -4.83 -17.72
N PRO A 68 -9.78 -5.74 -16.79
CA PRO A 68 -9.06 -5.37 -15.58
C PRO A 68 -7.64 -4.85 -15.80
N ASN A 69 -7.03 -5.16 -16.95
CA ASN A 69 -5.66 -4.80 -17.31
C ASN A 69 -4.62 -5.11 -16.18
N PRO A 70 -4.33 -6.40 -15.90
CA PRO A 70 -3.42 -6.80 -14.83
C PRO A 70 -1.95 -6.48 -15.14
N VAL A 71 -1.15 -6.26 -14.08
CA VAL A 71 0.31 -6.16 -14.22
C VAL A 71 0.86 -7.46 -14.79
N SER A 72 1.51 -7.37 -15.95
CA SER A 72 2.06 -8.53 -16.68
C SER A 72 3.57 -8.68 -16.51
N GLY A 73 4.10 -9.85 -16.85
CA GLY A 73 5.54 -10.12 -16.91
C GLY A 73 6.21 -10.47 -15.57
N PRO A 74 7.47 -10.94 -15.63
CA PRO A 74 8.24 -11.29 -14.45
C PRO A 74 8.76 -10.04 -13.73
N VAL A 75 9.21 -10.25 -12.50
CA VAL A 75 10.08 -9.33 -11.77
C VAL A 75 11.39 -9.15 -12.55
N SER A 76 11.88 -7.92 -12.64
CA SER A 76 13.13 -7.56 -13.33
C SER A 76 13.86 -6.41 -12.62
N ALA A 77 15.10 -6.12 -13.03
CA ALA A 77 15.90 -5.03 -12.47
C ALA A 77 15.19 -3.67 -12.58
N GLU A 78 14.52 -3.42 -13.69
CA GLU A 78 13.78 -2.18 -13.94
C GLU A 78 12.53 -2.07 -13.06
N ARG A 79 11.93 -3.22 -12.72
CA ARG A 79 10.67 -3.31 -11.98
C ARG A 79 10.84 -3.22 -10.46
N ILE A 80 12.01 -3.60 -9.95
CA ILE A 80 12.34 -3.56 -8.51
C ILE A 80 13.81 -3.15 -8.26
N PRO A 81 14.25 -1.98 -8.73
CA PRO A 81 15.68 -1.64 -8.81
C PRO A 81 16.45 -1.73 -7.49
N ALA A 82 15.81 -1.47 -6.36
CA ALA A 82 16.45 -1.51 -5.05
C ALA A 82 16.54 -2.91 -4.42
N ASP A 83 15.70 -3.86 -4.85
CA ASP A 83 15.64 -5.22 -4.31
C ASP A 83 16.19 -6.27 -5.29
N TRP A 84 16.41 -5.88 -6.56
CA TRP A 84 16.94 -6.76 -7.59
C TRP A 84 18.30 -7.34 -7.21
N GLY A 85 18.50 -8.63 -7.47
CA GLY A 85 19.74 -9.33 -7.14
C GLY A 85 19.94 -9.61 -5.65
N GLY A 86 19.00 -9.22 -4.77
CA GLY A 86 19.09 -9.47 -3.32
C GLY A 86 18.84 -10.92 -2.88
N GLY A 87 18.51 -11.82 -3.80
CA GLY A 87 18.24 -13.24 -3.52
C GLY A 87 16.88 -13.53 -2.85
N TYR A 88 16.05 -12.51 -2.63
CA TYR A 88 14.76 -12.62 -1.92
C TYR A 88 13.62 -13.20 -2.77
N TYR A 89 13.73 -13.13 -4.10
CA TYR A 89 12.67 -13.51 -5.03
C TYR A 89 13.11 -14.68 -5.91
N PRO A 90 12.27 -15.73 -6.06
CA PRO A 90 12.60 -16.84 -6.93
C PRO A 90 12.69 -16.39 -8.40
N PRO A 91 13.58 -17.00 -9.20
CA PRO A 91 13.65 -16.73 -10.64
C PRO A 91 12.29 -16.91 -11.31
N GLY A 92 11.92 -15.97 -12.18
CA GLY A 92 10.65 -16.02 -12.91
C GLY A 92 9.40 -15.67 -12.11
N LEU A 93 9.52 -15.19 -10.85
CA LEU A 93 8.38 -14.69 -10.09
C LEU A 93 7.61 -13.65 -10.91
N ALA A 94 6.30 -13.82 -11.04
CA ALA A 94 5.44 -12.84 -11.70
C ALA A 94 5.38 -11.54 -10.88
N GLN A 95 5.46 -10.38 -11.56
CA GLN A 95 5.39 -9.07 -10.88
C GLN A 95 4.09 -8.92 -10.08
N ARG A 96 2.97 -9.39 -10.63
CA ARG A 96 1.66 -9.37 -9.94
C ARG A 96 1.70 -10.14 -8.61
N SER A 97 2.36 -11.29 -8.57
CA SER A 97 2.51 -12.12 -7.36
C SER A 97 3.47 -11.52 -6.32
N LEU A 98 4.38 -10.64 -6.75
CA LEU A 98 5.17 -9.84 -5.81
C LEU A 98 4.30 -8.79 -5.13
N ILE A 99 3.47 -8.07 -5.90
CA ILE A 99 2.62 -6.98 -5.40
C ILE A 99 1.68 -7.47 -4.28
N THR A 100 1.15 -8.70 -4.39
CA THR A 100 0.28 -9.28 -3.35
C THR A 100 0.97 -9.48 -2.00
N ARG A 101 2.31 -9.36 -1.93
CA ARG A 101 3.10 -9.49 -0.70
C ARG A 101 3.45 -8.16 -0.04
N LEU A 102 3.20 -7.03 -0.71
CA LEU A 102 3.66 -5.74 -0.22
C LEU A 102 2.73 -5.19 0.87
N LEU A 103 3.30 -4.52 1.87
CA LEU A 103 2.53 -3.83 2.91
C LEU A 103 1.63 -2.75 2.31
N MET A 104 2.15 -1.99 1.33
CA MET A 104 1.45 -0.90 0.64
C MET A 104 0.55 -1.38 -0.50
N ARG A 105 0.28 -2.68 -0.55
CA ARG A 105 -0.69 -3.22 -1.50
C ARG A 105 -2.08 -2.71 -1.10
N GLY A 106 -2.74 -2.02 -2.02
CA GLY A 106 -4.09 -1.52 -1.82
C GLY A 106 -5.16 -2.62 -1.94
N GLU A 107 -6.39 -2.19 -2.20
CA GLU A 107 -7.59 -3.01 -2.29
C GLU A 107 -7.43 -4.36 -3.03
N HIS A 108 -8.17 -5.36 -2.57
CA HIS A 108 -8.19 -6.70 -3.13
C HIS A 108 -9.18 -6.81 -4.29
N PHE A 109 -8.72 -7.28 -5.44
CA PHE A 109 -9.55 -7.40 -6.64
C PHE A 109 -9.34 -8.76 -7.30
N GLY A 110 -10.41 -9.41 -7.77
CA GLY A 110 -10.48 -10.85 -8.09
C GLY A 110 -9.50 -11.42 -9.13
N PRO A 111 -9.71 -12.69 -9.51
CA PRO A 111 -8.93 -13.78 -8.91
C PRO A 111 -7.45 -13.40 -8.83
N GLU A 112 -6.96 -13.27 -7.60
CA GLU A 112 -5.56 -12.97 -7.37
C GLU A 112 -4.70 -14.22 -7.29
N PRO A 113 -3.40 -14.11 -7.59
CA PRO A 113 -2.47 -15.13 -7.19
C PRO A 113 -2.61 -15.38 -5.69
N SER A 114 -2.70 -16.65 -5.29
CA SER A 114 -2.73 -17.01 -3.87
C SER A 114 -1.52 -16.39 -3.17
N PHE A 115 -1.81 -15.59 -2.14
CA PHE A 115 -0.77 -15.10 -1.26
C PHE A 115 -0.32 -16.23 -0.33
N SER A 116 0.94 -16.65 -0.48
CA SER A 116 1.61 -17.52 0.49
C SER A 116 2.93 -16.86 0.89
N GLY A 117 2.95 -16.20 2.04
CA GLY A 117 4.18 -15.58 2.55
C GLY A 117 3.93 -14.59 3.67
N SER A 118 5.00 -13.91 4.08
CA SER A 118 4.93 -12.76 4.98
C SER A 118 4.71 -11.49 4.16
N ILE A 119 3.99 -10.53 4.75
CA ILE A 119 3.91 -9.17 4.23
C ILE A 119 5.28 -8.51 4.33
N CYS A 120 5.69 -7.79 3.29
CA CYS A 120 7.00 -7.13 3.23
C CYS A 120 6.90 -5.65 2.90
N LEU A 121 7.84 -4.87 3.45
CA LEU A 121 8.09 -3.49 3.06
C LEU A 121 9.37 -3.45 2.20
N PRO A 122 9.27 -3.22 0.87
CA PRO A 122 10.42 -3.27 -0.04
C PRO A 122 11.41 -2.15 0.27
N ARG A 123 12.65 -2.24 -0.23
CA ARG A 123 13.64 -1.17 -0.01
C ARG A 123 13.31 0.09 -0.80
N GLY A 124 12.72 -0.06 -1.98
CA GLY A 124 12.46 1.05 -2.89
C GLY A 124 11.16 0.92 -3.67
N THR A 125 11.15 1.50 -4.86
CA THR A 125 9.95 1.50 -5.71
C THR A 125 9.70 0.12 -6.31
N VAL A 126 8.42 -0.19 -6.53
CA VAL A 126 7.99 -1.42 -7.18
C VAL A 126 7.07 -1.07 -8.34
N TYR A 127 7.27 -1.73 -9.48
CA TYR A 127 6.44 -1.53 -10.66
C TYR A 127 5.05 -2.14 -10.50
N GLY A 128 4.01 -1.33 -10.71
CA GLY A 128 2.62 -1.76 -10.70
C GLY A 128 1.68 -0.58 -10.95
N TRP A 129 0.38 -0.80 -10.76
CA TRP A 129 -0.61 0.26 -10.89
C TRP A 129 -0.62 1.12 -9.63
N ARG A 130 -0.70 2.44 -9.77
CA ARG A 130 -0.82 3.39 -8.65
C ARG A 130 -1.81 4.49 -9.00
N ASN A 131 -2.41 5.12 -7.99
CA ASN A 131 -3.31 6.25 -8.23
C ASN A 131 -2.53 7.45 -8.80
N ALA A 132 -3.11 8.08 -9.82
CA ALA A 132 -2.61 9.32 -10.38
C ALA A 132 -3.06 10.49 -9.49
N GLY A 133 -2.16 10.99 -8.66
CA GLY A 133 -2.47 12.10 -7.74
C GLY A 133 -3.56 11.71 -6.73
N SER A 134 -4.54 12.59 -6.51
CA SER A 134 -5.65 12.36 -5.56
C SER A 134 -6.89 11.69 -6.17
N GLY A 135 -6.80 11.18 -7.40
CA GLY A 135 -7.92 10.57 -8.13
C GLY A 135 -7.98 9.04 -8.02
N THR A 136 -9.03 8.45 -8.61
CA THR A 136 -9.22 7.00 -8.74
C THR A 136 -8.62 6.43 -10.03
N VAL A 137 -8.13 7.28 -10.93
CA VAL A 137 -7.45 6.87 -12.16
C VAL A 137 -6.09 6.28 -11.81
N ARG A 138 -5.79 5.08 -12.32
CA ARG A 138 -4.50 4.43 -12.10
C ARG A 138 -3.55 4.65 -13.27
N THR A 139 -2.26 4.72 -12.97
CA THR A 139 -1.18 4.75 -13.96
C THR A 139 -0.17 3.64 -13.66
N LEU A 140 0.42 3.07 -14.71
CA LEU A 140 1.38 1.98 -14.59
C LEU A 140 2.80 2.53 -14.48
N GLY A 141 3.55 2.10 -13.46
CA GLY A 141 4.93 2.53 -13.27
C GLY A 141 5.50 2.14 -11.91
N ASN A 142 6.69 2.64 -11.59
CA ASN A 142 7.34 2.40 -10.29
C ASN A 142 6.69 3.25 -9.19
N ALA A 143 5.89 2.60 -8.34
CA ALA A 143 5.20 3.21 -7.21
C ALA A 143 6.10 3.37 -5.98
N ARG A 144 5.88 4.42 -5.19
CA ARG A 144 6.68 4.77 -4.00
C ARG A 144 6.20 4.02 -2.77
N VAL A 145 6.49 2.72 -2.74
CA VAL A 145 5.94 1.76 -1.74
C VAL A 145 6.98 1.22 -0.75
N GLY A 146 8.24 1.63 -0.89
CA GLY A 146 9.36 1.11 -0.11
C GLY A 146 10.00 2.11 0.84
N GLN A 147 10.90 1.61 1.68
CA GLN A 147 11.57 2.35 2.76
C GLN A 147 12.26 3.63 2.28
N SER A 148 12.93 3.60 1.12
CA SER A 148 13.64 4.76 0.57
C SER A 148 12.72 5.90 0.15
N ALA A 149 11.41 5.66 0.05
CA ALA A 149 10.43 6.67 -0.30
C ALA A 149 9.74 7.31 0.91
N ILE A 150 10.03 6.85 2.13
CA ILE A 150 9.53 7.45 3.38
C ILE A 150 10.00 8.91 3.44
N GLN A 151 9.05 9.83 3.55
CA GLN A 151 9.32 11.27 3.46
C GLN A 151 9.45 11.91 4.83
N ARG A 152 8.88 11.27 5.86
CA ARG A 152 8.75 11.83 7.19
C ARG A 152 8.46 10.75 8.20
N ASN A 153 8.63 11.08 9.47
CA ASN A 153 8.25 10.20 10.57
C ASN A 153 6.72 10.14 10.70
N PRO A 154 6.17 9.05 11.25
CA PRO A 154 4.75 9.02 11.62
C PRO A 154 4.42 10.19 12.55
N GLY A 155 3.36 10.95 12.24
CA GLY A 155 2.86 12.03 13.10
C GLY A 155 3.54 13.39 12.92
N SER A 156 4.60 13.49 12.10
CA SER A 156 5.13 14.79 11.68
C SER A 156 4.33 15.36 10.51
N TYR A 157 3.98 16.66 10.57
CA TYR A 157 3.26 17.43 9.55
C TYR A 157 4.06 18.64 9.10
#